data_AF-A0A6M0HMK9-F1
#
_entry.id   AF-A0A6M0HMK9-F1
#
_cell.length_a   1.000
_cell.length_b   1.000
_cell.length_c   1.000
_cell.angle_alpha   90.00
_cell.angle_beta   90.00
_cell.angle_gamma   90.00
#
_symmetry.space_group_name_H-M   'P 1'
#
loop_
_entity.id
_entity.type
_entity.pdbx_description
1 polymer ?
#
loop_
_entity_poly.entity_id
_entity_poly.type
_entity_poly.pdbx_seq_one_letter_code
_entity_poly.pdbx_strand_id
1 'polypeptide(L)'
;MSFSDASLSEAVYGQPPLELAEVPDDAVQLSPLIPGSARLEDVAPASLERLDILAPAGTIERRYVLALALRALRPGGRLTALAPKDRGGARIAKELAAFGCVPTESARRHHRISVLDRPETLTNLEEAIGEGGPRHIDNLALCTQAGIFSYDRLDPGSALLLANLPPLSGRGADFGSGLGILARAVLASQKVTELTLIDIDRRAVEMAARNVGDPRAILRWADIRAGGLGLARLDFVVMNPPFHDGGSEDQALGQSFITRAAEALRPGGILWLTANTHLPYEAPLNAAFKAVALKASAGGYKVYEARR
;
A
#
# COMPACT_ATOMS: atom_id res chain seq x y z
N MET A 1 35.90 15.61 -26.57
CA MET A 1 36.30 15.51 -25.15
C MET A 1 35.05 15.15 -24.38
N SER A 2 35.09 13.98 -23.75
CA SER A 2 34.20 13.37 -22.75
C SER A 2 32.88 14.10 -22.44
N PHE A 3 31.77 13.46 -22.82
CA PHE A 3 30.54 13.55 -22.05
C PHE A 3 30.87 13.04 -20.65
N SER A 4 30.74 13.89 -19.64
CA SER A 4 30.92 13.51 -18.24
C SER A 4 29.87 12.46 -17.88
N ASP A 5 30.34 11.30 -17.39
CA ASP A 5 29.53 10.24 -16.78
C ASP A 5 28.45 10.85 -15.88
N ALA A 6 27.18 10.71 -16.28
CA ALA A 6 26.13 10.68 -15.28
C ALA A 6 26.44 9.43 -14.45
N SER A 7 26.75 9.59 -13.16
CA SER A 7 26.96 8.45 -12.26
C SER A 7 25.70 7.61 -12.29
N LEU A 8 25.76 6.46 -12.98
CA LEU A 8 24.65 5.53 -13.08
C LEU A 8 24.41 4.99 -11.69
N SER A 9 23.16 5.05 -11.23
CA SER A 9 22.83 4.75 -9.82
C SER A 9 22.32 3.32 -9.67
N GLU A 10 22.52 2.78 -8.47
CA GLU A 10 21.90 1.54 -8.03
C GLU A 10 20.60 1.85 -7.28
N ALA A 11 19.64 0.93 -7.32
CA ALA A 11 18.38 1.10 -6.64
C ALA A 11 17.82 -0.21 -6.08
N VAL A 12 16.93 -0.09 -5.10
CA VAL A 12 16.23 -1.22 -4.49
C VAL A 12 14.74 -0.93 -4.48
N TYR A 13 13.94 -1.92 -4.87
CA TYR A 13 12.49 -1.86 -4.74
C TYR A 13 11.99 -2.73 -3.59
N GLY A 14 11.35 -2.08 -2.62
CA GLY A 14 10.86 -2.73 -1.40
C GLY A 14 11.98 -3.07 -0.42
N GLN A 15 11.82 -4.17 0.31
CA GLN A 15 12.79 -4.62 1.32
C GLN A 15 13.17 -6.08 1.07
N PRO A 16 13.93 -6.38 0.00
CA PRO A 16 14.40 -7.75 -0.24
C PRO A 16 15.24 -8.21 0.97
N PRO A 17 15.12 -9.48 1.40
CA PRO A 17 15.95 -9.98 2.50
C PRO A 17 17.43 -9.86 2.15
N LEU A 18 18.24 -9.26 3.03
CA LEU A 18 19.68 -9.00 2.81
C LEU A 18 20.49 -10.24 2.44
N GLU A 19 20.04 -11.42 2.86
CA GLU A 19 20.69 -12.69 2.52
C GLU A 19 20.40 -13.20 1.09
N LEU A 20 19.46 -12.58 0.40
CA LEU A 20 18.96 -12.99 -0.92
C LEU A 20 19.27 -11.95 -2.01
N ALA A 21 19.55 -10.70 -1.64
CA ALA A 21 19.98 -9.64 -2.56
C ALA A 21 21.03 -8.77 -1.86
N GLU A 22 22.15 -8.55 -2.52
CA GLU A 22 23.19 -7.63 -2.06
C GLU A 22 22.78 -6.20 -2.42
N VAL A 23 22.10 -5.51 -1.52
CA VAL A 23 21.68 -4.12 -1.74
C VAL A 23 22.81 -3.17 -1.27
N PRO A 24 23.36 -2.32 -2.14
CA PRO A 24 24.35 -1.31 -1.73
C PRO A 24 23.78 -0.31 -0.73
N ASP A 25 24.65 0.23 0.13
CA ASP A 25 24.26 1.19 1.17
C ASP A 25 23.74 2.52 0.60
N ASP A 26 24.18 2.91 -0.60
CA ASP A 26 23.79 4.13 -1.29
C ASP A 26 22.69 3.91 -2.36
N ALA A 27 22.14 2.69 -2.43
CA ALA A 27 21.07 2.38 -3.37
C ALA A 27 19.82 3.23 -3.11
N VAL A 28 19.27 3.81 -4.17
CA VAL A 28 18.04 4.59 -4.08
C VAL A 28 16.88 3.66 -3.71
N GLN A 29 16.22 3.92 -2.59
CA GLN A 29 15.02 3.20 -2.19
C GLN A 29 13.82 3.64 -3.04
N LEU A 30 13.17 2.67 -3.69
CA LEU A 30 12.01 2.82 -4.56
C LEU A 30 10.87 1.97 -4.02
N SER A 31 9.91 2.55 -3.30
CA SER A 31 8.74 1.78 -2.89
C SER A 31 7.57 2.70 -2.55
N PRO A 32 6.37 2.45 -3.10
CA PRO A 32 5.19 3.17 -2.66
C PRO A 32 4.79 2.82 -1.21
N LEU A 33 5.30 1.72 -0.66
CA LEU A 33 4.98 1.22 0.68
C LEU A 33 5.99 1.66 1.76
N ILE A 34 6.98 2.48 1.42
CA ILE A 34 8.01 2.95 2.36
C ILE A 34 8.03 4.48 2.32
N PRO A 35 7.41 5.16 3.31
CA PRO A 35 7.36 6.62 3.37
C PRO A 35 8.74 7.28 3.22
N GLY A 36 8.81 8.29 2.36
CA GLY A 36 10.04 9.03 2.05
C GLY A 36 10.87 8.45 0.89
N SER A 37 10.48 7.29 0.35
CA SER A 37 11.16 6.68 -0.80
C SER A 37 10.87 7.42 -2.12
N ALA A 38 11.77 7.27 -3.09
CA ALA A 38 11.58 7.77 -4.43
C ALA A 38 10.56 6.92 -5.22
N ARG A 39 10.11 7.46 -6.36
CA ARG A 39 9.10 6.85 -7.24
C ARG A 39 9.79 6.11 -8.38
N LEU A 40 9.53 4.81 -8.52
CA LEU A 40 10.05 4.03 -9.65
C LEU A 40 9.51 4.57 -10.99
N GLU A 41 8.30 5.11 -10.97
CA GLU A 41 7.61 5.73 -12.11
C GLU A 41 8.36 6.95 -12.67
N ASP A 42 9.10 7.64 -11.80
CA ASP A 42 9.79 8.90 -12.11
C ASP A 42 11.28 8.67 -12.44
N VAL A 43 11.79 7.45 -12.30
CA VAL A 43 13.17 7.11 -12.66
C VAL A 43 13.33 7.23 -14.18
N ALA A 44 14.36 7.96 -14.61
CA ALA A 44 14.64 8.17 -16.01
C ALA A 44 14.91 6.83 -16.73
N PRO A 45 14.44 6.66 -17.98
CA PRO A 45 14.76 5.46 -18.75
C PRO A 45 16.28 5.27 -18.92
N ALA A 46 16.74 4.02 -18.82
CA ALA A 46 18.15 3.65 -18.98
C ALA A 46 19.16 4.39 -18.08
N SER A 47 18.75 4.82 -16.87
CA SER A 47 19.61 5.55 -15.93
C SER A 47 20.16 4.70 -14.78
N LEU A 48 19.67 3.48 -14.60
CA LEU A 48 20.12 2.58 -13.54
C LEU A 48 21.08 1.53 -14.08
N GLU A 49 22.10 1.19 -13.30
CA GLU A 49 22.98 0.07 -13.61
C GLU A 49 22.62 -1.23 -12.91
N ARG A 50 21.95 -1.11 -11.76
CA ARG A 50 21.47 -2.23 -10.98
C ARG A 50 20.15 -1.90 -10.29
N LEU A 51 19.26 -2.88 -10.25
CA LEU A 51 18.01 -2.80 -9.52
C LEU A 51 17.68 -4.16 -8.89
N ASP A 52 17.56 -4.20 -7.56
CA ASP A 52 17.13 -5.38 -6.81
C ASP A 52 15.67 -5.18 -6.34
N ILE A 53 14.81 -6.18 -6.56
CA ILE A 53 13.36 -6.04 -6.39
C ILE A 53 12.83 -7.16 -5.50
N LEU A 54 12.22 -6.80 -4.37
CA LEU A 54 11.22 -7.65 -3.74
C LEU A 54 9.90 -7.49 -4.51
N ALA A 55 9.63 -8.44 -5.39
CA ALA A 55 8.55 -8.35 -6.36
C ALA A 55 7.18 -8.45 -5.65
N PRO A 56 6.21 -7.58 -6.00
CA PRO A 56 4.87 -7.63 -5.42
C PRO A 56 4.15 -8.97 -5.66
N ALA A 57 3.22 -9.31 -4.76
CA ALA A 57 2.47 -10.56 -4.85
C ALA A 57 1.41 -10.54 -5.97
N GLY A 58 0.75 -9.40 -6.19
CA GLY A 58 -0.27 -9.23 -7.22
C GLY A 58 0.31 -9.31 -8.63
N THR A 59 -0.33 -10.04 -9.55
CA THR A 59 0.21 -10.25 -10.90
C THR A 59 0.31 -8.96 -11.72
N ILE A 60 -0.74 -8.15 -11.74
CA ILE A 60 -0.75 -6.89 -12.50
C ILE A 60 0.28 -5.92 -11.91
N GLU A 61 0.29 -5.76 -10.58
CA GLU A 61 1.25 -4.93 -9.87
C GLU A 61 2.70 -5.39 -10.09
N ARG A 62 2.96 -6.69 -10.02
CA ARG A 62 4.29 -7.24 -10.26
C ARG A 62 4.77 -7.00 -11.68
N ARG A 63 3.92 -7.26 -12.68
CA ARG A 63 4.25 -6.98 -14.09
C ARG A 63 4.53 -5.49 -14.31
N TYR A 64 3.74 -4.61 -13.69
CA TYR A 64 3.95 -3.17 -13.72
C TYR A 64 5.32 -2.77 -13.15
N VAL A 65 5.67 -3.26 -11.95
CA VAL A 65 6.96 -2.98 -11.31
C VAL A 65 8.13 -3.54 -12.13
N LEU A 66 8.02 -4.78 -12.63
CA LEU A 66 9.06 -5.39 -13.47
C LEU A 66 9.25 -4.62 -14.79
N ALA A 67 8.17 -4.15 -15.41
CA ALA A 67 8.25 -3.37 -16.65
C ALA A 67 8.90 -1.99 -16.42
N LEU A 68 8.55 -1.29 -15.35
CA LEU A 68 9.19 -0.03 -14.97
C LEU A 68 10.67 -0.22 -14.62
N ALA A 69 11.00 -1.28 -13.89
CA ALA A 69 12.37 -1.63 -13.55
C ALA A 69 13.22 -1.88 -14.79
N LEU A 70 12.69 -2.67 -15.74
CA LEU A 70 13.35 -2.91 -17.01
C LEU A 70 13.52 -1.60 -17.77
N ARG A 71 12.52 -0.71 -17.82
CA ARG A 71 12.61 0.61 -18.45
C ARG A 71 13.72 1.49 -17.84
N ALA A 72 13.86 1.48 -16.51
CA ALA A 72 14.85 2.26 -15.77
C ALA A 72 16.28 1.75 -15.94
N LEU A 73 16.50 0.44 -16.07
CA LEU A 73 17.83 -0.15 -16.27
C LEU A 73 18.40 0.19 -17.65
N ARG A 74 19.70 0.51 -17.73
CA ARG A 74 20.44 0.60 -19.00
C ARG A 74 20.59 -0.78 -19.65
N PRO A 75 20.74 -0.91 -20.99
CA PRO A 75 21.16 -2.18 -21.58
C PRO A 75 22.42 -2.73 -20.92
N GLY A 76 22.42 -4.02 -20.59
CA GLY A 76 23.46 -4.68 -19.79
C GLY A 76 23.39 -4.41 -18.28
N GLY A 77 22.49 -3.54 -17.80
CA GLY A 77 22.25 -3.31 -16.37
C GLY A 77 21.63 -4.53 -15.69
N ARG A 78 21.97 -4.76 -14.43
CA ARG A 78 21.60 -5.98 -13.69
C ARG A 78 20.25 -5.84 -12.99
N LEU A 79 19.36 -6.80 -13.21
CA LEU A 79 18.13 -6.96 -12.47
C LEU A 79 18.19 -8.23 -11.61
N THR A 80 17.92 -8.09 -10.31
CA THR A 80 17.60 -9.22 -9.43
C THR A 80 16.16 -9.07 -8.97
N ALA A 81 15.27 -9.95 -9.42
CA ALA A 81 13.88 -9.97 -8.97
C ALA A 81 13.62 -11.22 -8.13
N LEU A 82 13.09 -11.03 -6.92
CA LEU A 82 12.78 -12.12 -6.02
C LEU A 82 11.44 -11.94 -5.32
N ALA A 83 10.78 -13.04 -4.99
CA ALA A 83 9.62 -13.06 -4.10
C ALA A 83 9.45 -14.47 -3.49
N PRO A 84 8.69 -14.59 -2.39
CA PRO A 84 8.31 -15.90 -1.86
C PRO A 84 7.65 -16.75 -2.96
N LYS A 85 7.96 -18.04 -2.97
CA LYS A 85 7.52 -19.00 -4.02
C LYS A 85 6.00 -18.97 -4.21
N ASP A 86 5.27 -18.94 -3.11
CA ASP A 86 3.82 -18.94 -3.02
C ASP A 86 3.19 -17.54 -3.22
N ARG A 87 4.01 -16.47 -3.17
CA ARG A 87 3.58 -15.08 -3.34
C ARG A 87 4.19 -14.43 -4.58
N GLY A 88 3.94 -15.05 -5.73
CA GLY A 88 4.32 -14.51 -7.02
C GLY A 88 5.70 -14.93 -7.52
N GLY A 89 6.59 -15.39 -6.63
CA GLY A 89 7.97 -15.77 -7.00
C GLY A 89 8.05 -16.80 -8.12
N ALA A 90 7.17 -17.82 -8.10
CA ALA A 90 7.14 -18.84 -9.16
C ALA A 90 6.77 -18.31 -10.56
N ARG A 91 6.28 -17.06 -10.68
CA ARG A 91 5.87 -16.46 -11.95
C ARG A 91 6.86 -15.43 -12.50
N ILE A 92 7.82 -14.96 -11.70
CA ILE A 92 8.76 -13.89 -12.06
C ILE A 92 9.48 -14.20 -13.37
N ALA A 93 10.10 -15.38 -13.48
CA ALA A 93 10.87 -15.74 -14.66
C ALA A 93 10.03 -15.76 -15.94
N LYS A 94 8.81 -16.30 -15.86
CA LYS A 94 7.86 -16.31 -16.98
C LYS A 94 7.43 -14.89 -17.39
N GLU A 95 7.21 -14.01 -16.42
CA GLU A 95 6.82 -12.63 -16.67
C GLU A 95 7.97 -11.83 -17.30
N LEU A 96 9.20 -12.02 -16.83
CA LEU A 96 10.41 -11.44 -17.44
C LEU A 96 10.63 -11.96 -18.87
N ALA A 97 10.41 -13.25 -19.11
CA ALA A 97 10.47 -13.83 -20.46
C ALA A 97 9.44 -13.21 -21.41
N ALA A 98 8.25 -12.84 -20.91
CA ALA A 98 7.23 -12.14 -21.70
C ALA A 98 7.64 -10.72 -22.12
N PHE A 99 8.68 -10.15 -21.49
CA PHE A 99 9.30 -8.88 -21.88
C PHE A 99 10.55 -9.05 -22.78
N GLY A 100 10.83 -10.28 -23.23
CA GLY A 100 11.99 -10.60 -24.08
C GLY A 100 13.28 -10.86 -23.31
N CYS A 101 13.21 -11.03 -21.99
CA CYS A 101 14.38 -11.31 -21.16
C CYS A 101 14.66 -12.82 -21.02
N VAL A 102 15.89 -13.19 -20.69
CA VAL A 102 16.29 -14.58 -20.43
C VAL A 102 16.90 -14.66 -19.02
N PRO A 103 16.08 -14.78 -17.96
CA PRO A 103 16.57 -14.81 -16.59
C PRO A 103 17.20 -16.15 -16.23
N THR A 104 18.25 -16.10 -15.42
CA THR A 104 18.73 -17.26 -14.66
C THR A 104 17.90 -17.40 -13.39
N GLU A 105 17.34 -18.58 -13.17
CA GLU A 105 16.50 -18.87 -12.01
C GLU A 105 17.26 -19.63 -10.92
N SER A 106 17.02 -19.24 -9.67
CA SER A 106 17.42 -20.00 -8.49
C SER A 106 16.34 -19.95 -7.42
N ALA A 107 16.53 -20.74 -6.36
CA ALA A 107 15.63 -20.75 -5.21
C ALA A 107 16.43 -20.83 -3.91
N ARG A 108 16.07 -20.00 -2.93
CA ARG A 108 16.71 -19.96 -1.62
C ARG A 108 15.72 -19.43 -0.58
N ARG A 109 15.71 -20.00 0.64
CA ARG A 109 14.84 -19.58 1.76
C ARG A 109 13.37 -19.36 1.33
N HIS A 110 12.78 -20.34 0.64
CA HIS A 110 11.41 -20.29 0.11
C HIS A 110 11.11 -19.16 -0.90
N HIS A 111 12.13 -18.46 -1.40
CA HIS A 111 12.02 -17.49 -2.48
C HIS A 111 12.41 -18.09 -3.82
N ARG A 112 11.81 -17.57 -4.88
CA ARG A 112 12.31 -17.71 -6.25
C ARG A 112 13.04 -16.43 -6.60
N ILE A 113 14.20 -16.56 -7.21
CA ILE A 113 15.10 -15.48 -7.56
C ILE A 113 15.38 -15.59 -9.06
N SER A 114 15.19 -14.50 -9.79
CA SER A 114 15.47 -14.38 -11.21
C SER A 114 16.47 -13.27 -11.42
N VAL A 115 17.62 -13.59 -12.01
CA VAL A 115 18.71 -12.64 -12.29
C VAL A 115 18.93 -12.54 -13.79
N LEU A 116 19.08 -11.32 -14.31
CA LEU A 116 19.43 -11.08 -15.71
C LEU A 116 20.20 -9.78 -15.87
N ASP A 117 20.95 -9.69 -16.97
CA ASP A 117 21.41 -8.41 -17.51
C ASP A 117 20.40 -7.95 -18.57
N ARG A 118 19.96 -6.70 -18.50
CA ARG A 118 18.88 -6.17 -19.35
C ARG A 118 19.27 -6.29 -20.82
N PRO A 119 18.44 -6.91 -21.69
CA PRO A 119 18.73 -6.95 -23.12
C PRO A 119 18.60 -5.56 -23.78
N GLU A 120 19.19 -5.43 -24.98
CA GLU A 120 19.06 -4.23 -25.82
C GLU A 120 17.60 -3.95 -26.19
N THR A 121 16.86 -5.01 -26.53
CA THR A 121 15.46 -4.93 -26.97
C THR A 121 14.54 -5.55 -25.95
N LEU A 122 13.44 -4.85 -25.64
CA LEU A 122 12.38 -5.31 -24.76
C LEU A 122 11.04 -5.28 -25.49
N THR A 123 10.11 -6.12 -25.06
CA THR A 123 8.75 -6.18 -25.61
C THR A 123 7.71 -5.97 -24.52
N ASN A 124 6.50 -5.53 -24.89
CA ASN A 124 5.32 -5.49 -24.03
C ASN A 124 5.43 -4.66 -22.73
N LEU A 125 6.43 -3.78 -22.59
CA LEU A 125 6.58 -2.96 -21.38
C LEU A 125 5.41 -1.98 -21.22
N GLU A 126 5.09 -1.23 -22.27
CA GLU A 126 4.07 -0.18 -22.21
C GLU A 126 2.67 -0.75 -21.95
N GLU A 127 2.38 -1.96 -22.41
CA GLU A 127 1.14 -2.67 -22.10
C GLU A 127 1.05 -2.97 -20.59
N ALA A 128 2.10 -3.55 -20.00
CA ALA A 128 2.13 -3.84 -18.56
C ALA A 128 2.12 -2.57 -17.71
N ILE A 129 2.78 -1.51 -18.17
CA ILE A 129 2.78 -0.18 -17.51
C ILE A 129 1.37 0.42 -17.56
N GLY A 130 0.69 0.35 -18.70
CA GLY A 130 -0.70 0.82 -18.85
C GLY A 130 -1.69 0.02 -18.00
N GLU A 131 -1.56 -1.31 -17.96
CA GLU A 131 -2.46 -2.20 -17.22
C GLU A 131 -2.40 -1.97 -15.69
N GLY A 132 -1.19 -1.80 -15.15
CA GLY A 132 -0.97 -1.60 -13.72
C GLY A 132 -0.88 -0.16 -13.24
N GLY A 133 -0.92 0.80 -14.16
CA GLY A 133 -0.89 2.23 -13.86
C GLY A 133 -2.21 2.76 -13.26
N PRO A 134 -2.23 4.03 -12.83
CA PRO A 134 -3.46 4.70 -12.37
C PRO A 134 -4.54 4.71 -13.46
N ARG A 135 -5.78 4.39 -13.08
CA ARG A 135 -6.95 4.36 -13.97
C ARG A 135 -8.22 4.81 -13.27
N HIS A 136 -9.24 5.17 -14.02
CA HIS A 136 -10.59 5.40 -13.49
C HIS A 136 -11.45 4.14 -13.69
N ILE A 137 -12.28 3.80 -12.69
CA ILE A 137 -13.28 2.74 -12.79
C ILE A 137 -14.66 3.39 -12.75
N ASP A 138 -15.32 3.44 -13.91
CA ASP A 138 -16.57 4.16 -14.12
C ASP A 138 -17.69 3.70 -13.17
N ASN A 139 -17.87 2.38 -13.00
CA ASN A 139 -18.94 1.83 -12.16
C ASN A 139 -18.74 2.08 -10.66
N LEU A 140 -17.52 2.43 -10.24
CA LEU A 140 -17.23 2.87 -8.87
C LEU A 140 -17.10 4.39 -8.75
N ALA A 141 -16.96 5.09 -9.88
CA ALA A 141 -16.59 6.50 -9.95
C ALA A 141 -15.35 6.81 -9.07
N LEU A 142 -14.31 5.99 -9.21
CA LEU A 142 -13.05 6.11 -8.45
C LEU A 142 -11.84 6.00 -9.39
N CYS A 143 -10.87 6.89 -9.18
CA CYS A 143 -9.49 6.68 -9.57
C CYS A 143 -8.85 5.61 -8.68
N THR A 144 -8.05 4.74 -9.28
CA THR A 144 -7.44 3.58 -8.62
C THR A 144 -6.14 3.17 -9.30
N GLN A 145 -5.40 2.23 -8.71
CA GLN A 145 -4.20 1.65 -9.28
C GLN A 145 -4.01 0.20 -8.79
N ALA A 146 -3.51 -0.69 -9.64
CA ALA A 146 -3.22 -2.06 -9.24
C ALA A 146 -2.19 -2.10 -8.09
N GLY A 147 -2.45 -2.96 -7.10
CA GLY A 147 -1.65 -3.08 -5.88
C GLY A 147 -2.28 -2.39 -4.66
N ILE A 148 -3.17 -1.42 -4.86
CA ILE A 148 -3.94 -0.82 -3.76
C ILE A 148 -4.96 -1.85 -3.23
N PHE A 149 -5.25 -1.81 -1.93
CA PHE A 149 -6.29 -2.65 -1.34
C PHE A 149 -7.66 -2.44 -2.02
N SER A 150 -8.28 -3.55 -2.42
CA SER A 150 -9.58 -3.56 -3.11
C SER A 150 -9.66 -2.60 -4.31
N TYR A 151 -8.56 -2.42 -5.04
CA TYR A 151 -8.43 -1.40 -6.09
C TYR A 151 -9.50 -1.46 -7.21
N ASP A 152 -10.16 -2.60 -7.42
CA ASP A 152 -11.13 -2.83 -8.50
C ASP A 152 -12.57 -3.09 -8.05
N ARG A 153 -12.87 -2.99 -6.75
CA ARG A 153 -14.20 -3.27 -6.19
C ARG A 153 -14.40 -2.61 -4.83
N LEU A 154 -15.64 -2.50 -4.37
CA LEU A 154 -15.91 -2.14 -2.98
C LEU A 154 -15.62 -3.34 -2.07
N ASP A 155 -14.77 -3.14 -1.06
CA ASP A 155 -14.51 -4.16 -0.04
C ASP A 155 -15.77 -4.41 0.80
N PRO A 156 -16.19 -5.67 1.03
CA PRO A 156 -17.38 -5.96 1.83
C PRO A 156 -17.30 -5.46 3.28
N GLY A 157 -16.11 -5.43 3.87
CA GLY A 157 -15.90 -4.87 5.20
C GLY A 157 -16.13 -3.36 5.21
N SER A 158 -15.52 -2.63 4.27
CA SER A 158 -15.80 -1.21 4.06
C SER A 158 -17.28 -0.94 3.77
N ALA A 159 -17.95 -1.78 2.97
CA ALA A 159 -19.38 -1.67 2.69
C ALA A 159 -20.23 -1.81 3.96
N LEU A 160 -19.90 -2.79 4.81
CA LEU A 160 -20.59 -2.98 6.09
C LEU A 160 -20.38 -1.79 7.03
N LEU A 161 -19.17 -1.22 7.07
CA LEU A 161 -18.89 -0.01 7.84
C LEU A 161 -19.77 1.14 7.38
N LEU A 162 -19.76 1.43 6.08
CA LEU A 162 -20.52 2.52 5.46
C LEU A 162 -22.01 2.41 5.76
N ALA A 163 -22.57 1.20 5.71
CA ALA A 163 -23.98 0.95 5.99
C ALA A 163 -24.39 1.25 7.44
N ASN A 164 -23.43 1.30 8.37
CA ASN A 164 -23.67 1.48 9.80
C ASN A 164 -23.05 2.76 10.37
N LEU A 165 -22.26 3.48 9.58
CA LEU A 165 -21.53 4.67 10.01
C LEU A 165 -22.52 5.85 10.19
N PRO A 166 -22.68 6.40 11.41
CA PRO A 166 -23.53 7.56 11.61
C PRO A 166 -22.85 8.82 11.05
N PRO A 167 -23.60 9.90 10.82
CA PRO A 167 -23.00 11.21 10.57
C PRO A 167 -22.05 11.61 11.70
N LEU A 168 -20.79 11.90 11.36
CA LEU A 168 -19.76 12.30 12.31
C LEU A 168 -19.62 13.83 12.37
N SER A 169 -18.87 14.32 13.37
CA SER A 169 -18.66 15.76 13.57
C SER A 169 -17.29 16.04 14.21
N GLY A 170 -16.75 17.22 13.94
CA GLY A 170 -15.47 17.67 14.47
C GLY A 170 -14.29 17.22 13.63
N ARG A 171 -13.13 17.06 14.26
CA ARG A 171 -11.87 16.67 13.61
C ARG A 171 -11.68 15.16 13.72
N GLY A 172 -11.36 14.49 12.63
CA GLY A 172 -11.13 13.05 12.66
C GLY A 172 -10.02 12.56 11.74
N ALA A 173 -9.85 11.25 11.72
CA ALA A 173 -8.93 10.58 10.81
C ALA A 173 -9.50 9.29 10.21
N ASP A 174 -9.03 8.95 9.01
CA ASP A 174 -9.26 7.68 8.31
C ASP A 174 -7.92 6.93 8.25
N PHE A 175 -7.80 5.85 9.04
CA PHE A 175 -6.57 5.08 9.18
C PHE A 175 -6.59 3.88 8.22
N GLY A 176 -5.62 3.84 7.31
CA GLY A 176 -5.64 2.90 6.18
C GLY A 176 -6.66 3.32 5.14
N SER A 177 -6.61 4.60 4.75
CA SER A 177 -7.67 5.26 3.98
C SER A 177 -7.93 4.66 2.58
N GLY A 178 -6.98 3.90 2.03
CA GLY A 178 -7.10 3.26 0.73
C GLY A 178 -7.46 4.26 -0.36
N LEU A 179 -8.52 3.98 -1.13
CA LEU A 179 -9.03 4.86 -2.18
C LEU A 179 -9.84 6.07 -1.65
N GLY A 180 -9.95 6.27 -0.34
CA GLY A 180 -10.71 7.36 0.28
C GLY A 180 -12.22 7.13 0.32
N ILE A 181 -12.67 5.86 0.22
CA ILE A 181 -14.10 5.51 0.18
C ILE A 181 -14.81 5.90 1.50
N LEU A 182 -14.22 5.55 2.65
CA LEU A 182 -14.78 5.90 3.96
C LEU A 182 -14.77 7.42 4.15
N ALA A 183 -13.67 8.08 3.76
CA ALA A 183 -13.55 9.53 3.81
C ALA A 183 -14.67 10.26 3.05
N ARG A 184 -15.06 9.82 1.85
CA ARG A 184 -16.19 10.40 1.09
C ARG A 184 -17.50 10.37 1.89
N ALA A 185 -17.77 9.27 2.59
CA ALA A 185 -18.97 9.14 3.41
C ALA A 185 -18.91 9.99 4.69
N VAL A 186 -17.75 10.02 5.35
CA VAL A 186 -17.52 10.87 6.53
C VAL A 186 -17.71 12.35 6.20
N LEU A 187 -17.11 12.80 5.10
CA LEU A 187 -17.15 14.20 4.66
C LEU A 187 -18.51 14.63 4.12
N ALA A 188 -19.45 13.71 3.84
CA ALA A 188 -20.83 14.07 3.55
C ALA A 188 -21.49 14.87 4.70
N SER A 189 -21.01 14.68 5.94
CA SER A 189 -21.41 15.52 7.07
C SER A 189 -20.69 16.87 7.05
N GLN A 190 -21.45 17.96 6.95
CA GLN A 190 -20.94 19.33 7.07
C GLN A 190 -20.42 19.68 8.48
N LYS A 191 -20.71 18.83 9.47
CA LYS A 191 -20.20 19.00 10.85
C LYS A 191 -18.78 18.51 11.01
N VAL A 192 -18.24 17.74 10.06
CA VAL A 192 -16.82 17.39 10.02
C VAL A 192 -16.04 18.62 9.59
N THR A 193 -15.12 19.06 10.43
CA THR A 193 -14.31 20.27 10.20
C THR A 193 -12.95 19.97 9.57
N GLU A 194 -12.43 18.76 9.78
CA GLU A 194 -11.16 18.28 9.26
C GLU A 194 -11.16 16.75 9.24
N LEU A 195 -10.62 16.14 8.19
CA LEU A 195 -10.40 14.69 8.12
C LEU A 195 -8.98 14.40 7.62
N THR A 196 -8.14 13.80 8.47
CA THR A 196 -6.81 13.34 8.04
C THR A 196 -6.89 11.91 7.50
N LEU A 197 -6.58 11.71 6.23
CA LEU A 197 -6.48 10.39 5.60
C LEU A 197 -5.03 9.94 5.63
N ILE A 198 -4.78 8.73 6.13
CA ILE A 198 -3.43 8.19 6.31
C ILE A 198 -3.36 6.81 5.69
N ASP A 199 -2.36 6.60 4.85
CA ASP A 199 -2.06 5.30 4.28
C ASP A 199 -0.55 5.09 4.14
N ILE A 200 -0.13 3.83 4.24
CA ILE A 200 1.25 3.42 4.00
C ILE A 200 1.57 3.40 2.50
N ASP A 201 0.54 3.19 1.66
CA ASP A 201 0.69 3.15 0.21
C ASP A 201 0.54 4.54 -0.39
N ARG A 202 1.65 5.09 -0.89
CA ARG A 202 1.70 6.36 -1.64
C ARG A 202 0.65 6.42 -2.74
N ARG A 203 0.43 5.31 -3.46
CA ARG A 203 -0.55 5.24 -4.56
C ARG A 203 -1.96 5.39 -4.04
N ALA A 204 -2.28 4.79 -2.89
CA ALA A 204 -3.56 4.95 -2.22
C ALA A 204 -3.81 6.42 -1.85
N VAL A 205 -2.81 7.08 -1.25
CA VAL A 205 -2.89 8.52 -0.91
C VAL A 205 -3.14 9.38 -2.15
N GLU A 206 -2.44 9.12 -3.25
CA GLU A 206 -2.64 9.84 -4.52
C GLU A 206 -4.02 9.62 -5.13
N MET A 207 -4.54 8.39 -5.09
CA MET A 207 -5.88 8.08 -5.59
C MET A 207 -6.97 8.66 -4.68
N ALA A 208 -6.80 8.58 -3.35
CA ALA A 208 -7.69 9.20 -2.38
C ALA A 208 -7.80 10.71 -2.58
N ALA A 209 -6.69 11.40 -2.86
CA ALA A 209 -6.70 12.83 -3.17
C ALA A 209 -7.62 13.15 -4.36
N ARG A 210 -7.56 12.34 -5.43
CA ARG A 210 -8.42 12.49 -6.62
C ARG A 210 -9.88 12.13 -6.35
N ASN A 211 -10.12 11.12 -5.52
CA ASN A 211 -11.45 10.59 -5.24
C ASN A 211 -12.25 11.42 -4.24
N VAL A 212 -11.57 12.05 -3.28
CA VAL A 212 -12.21 12.79 -2.19
C VAL A 212 -12.48 14.23 -2.61
N GLY A 213 -11.49 14.93 -3.16
CA GLY A 213 -11.67 16.30 -3.71
C GLY A 213 -12.25 17.34 -2.74
N ASP A 214 -12.21 17.09 -1.43
CA ASP A 214 -12.78 17.96 -0.39
C ASP A 214 -11.68 18.77 0.32
N PRO A 215 -11.81 20.10 0.47
CA PRO A 215 -10.79 20.94 1.09
C PRO A 215 -10.54 20.65 2.58
N ARG A 216 -11.45 19.91 3.25
CA ARG A 216 -11.27 19.48 4.65
C ARG A 216 -10.41 18.21 4.77
N ALA A 217 -10.08 17.57 3.67
CA ALA A 217 -9.26 16.36 3.63
C ALA A 217 -7.76 16.70 3.68
N ILE A 218 -7.05 16.13 4.65
CA ILE A 218 -5.59 16.23 4.79
C ILE A 218 -4.99 14.86 4.50
N LEU A 219 -4.22 14.74 3.43
CA LEU A 219 -3.65 13.47 2.97
C LEU A 219 -2.25 13.28 3.55
N ARG A 220 -1.93 12.09 4.07
CA ARG A 220 -0.60 11.76 4.60
C ARG A 220 -0.14 10.37 4.17
N TRP A 221 1.04 10.32 3.55
CA TRP A 221 1.77 9.08 3.31
C TRP A 221 2.64 8.77 4.53
N ALA A 222 2.21 7.81 5.35
CA ALA A 222 2.88 7.47 6.60
C ALA A 222 2.56 6.06 7.08
N ASP A 223 3.48 5.45 7.82
CA ASP A 223 3.20 4.22 8.57
C ASP A 223 2.51 4.55 9.89
N ILE A 224 1.25 4.13 10.03
CA ILE A 224 0.49 4.31 11.27
C ILE A 224 1.17 3.61 12.44
N ARG A 225 1.80 2.45 12.21
CA ARG A 225 2.46 1.64 13.25
C ARG A 225 3.65 2.36 13.87
N ALA A 226 4.35 3.19 13.09
CA ALA A 226 5.52 3.93 13.57
C ALA A 226 5.16 4.95 14.66
N GLY A 227 3.87 5.32 14.80
CA GLY A 227 3.45 6.37 15.72
C GLY A 227 3.99 7.74 15.29
N GLY A 228 4.06 8.69 16.22
CA GLY A 228 4.68 10.00 15.95
C GLY A 228 3.95 10.86 14.91
N LEU A 229 2.73 10.50 14.51
CA LEU A 229 1.97 11.18 13.45
C LEU A 229 1.52 12.60 13.82
N GLY A 230 1.75 13.06 15.05
CA GLY A 230 1.29 14.38 15.51
C GLY A 230 -0.23 14.54 15.54
N LEU A 231 -0.98 13.44 15.51
CA LEU A 231 -2.44 13.44 15.65
C LEU A 231 -2.80 13.39 17.14
N ALA A 232 -3.62 14.33 17.58
CA ALA A 232 -4.08 14.39 18.97
C ALA A 232 -5.43 15.08 19.05
N ARG A 233 -6.18 14.70 20.10
CA ARG A 233 -7.49 15.26 20.44
C ARG A 233 -8.51 15.16 19.30
N LEU A 234 -8.47 14.09 18.53
CA LEU A 234 -9.47 13.81 17.48
C LEU A 234 -10.83 13.48 18.12
N ASP A 235 -11.91 13.94 17.49
CA ASP A 235 -13.27 13.59 17.85
C ASP A 235 -13.62 12.16 17.43
N PHE A 236 -13.10 11.73 16.28
CA PHE A 236 -13.34 10.39 15.78
C PHE A 236 -12.17 9.82 14.96
N VAL A 237 -12.11 8.50 14.86
CA VAL A 237 -11.28 7.76 13.90
C VAL A 237 -12.18 6.74 13.21
N VAL A 238 -12.05 6.60 11.90
CA VAL A 238 -12.65 5.51 11.11
C VAL A 238 -11.53 4.63 10.53
N MET A 239 -11.75 3.32 10.43
CA MET A 239 -10.79 2.43 9.77
C MET A 239 -11.38 1.10 9.30
N ASN A 240 -10.86 0.61 8.18
CA ASN A 240 -10.91 -0.80 7.82
C ASN A 240 -9.46 -1.32 7.84
N PRO A 241 -8.94 -1.72 9.02
CA PRO A 241 -7.53 -2.00 9.19
C PRO A 241 -7.11 -3.22 8.35
N PRO A 242 -5.88 -3.22 7.80
CA PRO A 242 -5.35 -4.38 7.11
C PRO A 242 -5.25 -5.59 8.04
N PHE A 243 -5.48 -6.77 7.48
CA PHE A 243 -5.47 -8.06 8.18
C PHE A 243 -4.36 -9.00 7.70
N HIS A 244 -3.63 -8.62 6.65
CA HIS A 244 -2.44 -9.30 6.17
C HIS A 244 -1.28 -8.32 6.01
N ASP A 245 -0.12 -8.63 6.59
CA ASP A 245 1.16 -8.04 6.18
C ASP A 245 1.97 -9.13 5.49
N GLY A 246 2.48 -8.85 4.29
CA GLY A 246 3.22 -9.86 3.52
C GLY A 246 2.49 -11.21 3.44
N GLY A 247 1.18 -11.23 3.18
CA GLY A 247 0.40 -12.46 2.95
C GLY A 247 0.31 -13.45 4.13
N SER A 248 0.70 -13.05 5.34
CA SER A 248 0.38 -13.77 6.57
C SER A 248 -0.62 -12.95 7.39
N GLU A 249 -1.57 -13.61 8.03
CA GLU A 249 -2.48 -12.96 8.96
C GLU A 249 -1.69 -12.35 10.12
N ASP A 250 -1.79 -11.03 10.28
CA ASP A 250 -1.02 -10.28 11.29
C ASP A 250 -1.97 -9.65 12.31
N GLN A 251 -2.15 -10.35 13.45
CA GLN A 251 -2.92 -9.82 14.57
C GLN A 251 -2.28 -8.57 15.17
N ALA A 252 -0.96 -8.46 15.18
CA ALA A 252 -0.24 -7.33 15.75
C ALA A 252 -0.47 -6.05 14.94
N LEU A 253 -0.69 -6.18 13.63
CA LEU A 253 -1.04 -5.07 12.75
C LEU A 253 -2.37 -4.41 13.17
N GLY A 254 -3.44 -5.21 13.30
CA GLY A 254 -4.75 -4.71 13.74
C GLY A 254 -4.71 -4.11 15.15
N GLN A 255 -3.97 -4.73 16.07
CA GLN A 255 -3.79 -4.23 17.43
C GLN A 255 -3.05 -2.88 17.46
N SER A 256 -2.03 -2.72 16.61
CA SER A 256 -1.30 -1.47 16.48
C SER A 256 -2.22 -0.35 16.01
N PHE A 257 -3.05 -0.60 15.00
CA PHE A 257 -4.05 0.39 14.52
C PHE A 257 -5.03 0.81 15.62
N ILE A 258 -5.57 -0.13 16.39
CA ILE A 258 -6.45 0.15 17.52
C ILE A 258 -5.75 1.03 18.57
N THR A 259 -4.50 0.69 18.91
CA THR A 259 -3.69 1.43 19.87
C THR A 259 -3.44 2.87 19.41
N ARG A 260 -3.04 3.04 18.14
CA ARG A 260 -2.81 4.37 17.55
C ARG A 260 -4.09 5.20 17.48
N ALA A 261 -5.23 4.58 17.17
CA ALA A 261 -6.52 5.26 17.16
C ALA A 261 -6.89 5.74 18.57
N ALA A 262 -6.74 4.88 19.57
CA ALA A 262 -6.96 5.25 20.97
C ALA A 262 -6.06 6.43 21.37
N GLU A 263 -4.77 6.42 21.02
CA GLU A 263 -3.83 7.50 21.34
C GLU A 263 -4.20 8.86 20.70
N ALA A 264 -4.72 8.85 19.47
CA ALA A 264 -5.06 10.07 18.73
C ALA A 264 -6.36 10.73 19.21
N LEU A 265 -7.32 9.97 19.75
CA LEU A 265 -8.64 10.46 20.15
C LEU A 265 -8.62 11.37 21.38
N ARG A 266 -9.55 12.31 21.56
CA ARG A 266 -9.74 12.98 22.86
C ARG A 266 -10.48 12.05 23.85
N PRO A 267 -10.48 12.33 25.17
CA PRO A 267 -11.43 11.70 26.07
C PRO A 267 -12.87 11.84 25.56
N GLY A 268 -13.61 10.74 25.47
CA GLY A 268 -14.94 10.70 24.88
C GLY A 268 -14.99 10.62 23.35
N GLY A 269 -13.84 10.69 22.66
CA GLY A 269 -13.74 10.46 21.22
C GLY A 269 -14.05 9.01 20.85
N ILE A 270 -14.47 8.80 19.60
CA ILE A 270 -15.01 7.52 19.13
C ILE A 270 -14.20 6.90 18.00
N LEU A 271 -13.99 5.60 18.06
CA LEU A 271 -13.44 4.79 16.98
C LEU A 271 -14.58 4.00 16.33
N TRP A 272 -14.65 4.06 15.00
CA TRP A 272 -15.47 3.17 14.18
C TRP A 272 -14.56 2.29 13.35
N LEU A 273 -14.67 0.97 13.51
CA LEU A 273 -13.83 0.04 12.76
C LEU A 273 -14.60 -1.16 12.25
N THR A 274 -14.13 -1.70 11.13
CA THR A 274 -14.51 -3.05 10.70
C THR A 274 -13.44 -4.06 11.08
N ALA A 275 -13.86 -5.25 11.47
CA ALA A 275 -13.01 -6.35 11.86
C ALA A 275 -13.46 -7.63 11.15
N ASN A 276 -12.54 -8.50 10.77
CA ASN A 276 -12.89 -9.85 10.35
C ASN A 276 -13.36 -10.67 11.57
N THR A 277 -14.43 -11.46 11.40
CA THR A 277 -15.05 -12.25 12.49
C THR A 277 -14.10 -13.27 13.14
N HIS A 278 -13.14 -13.80 12.38
CA HIS A 278 -12.18 -14.82 12.84
C HIS A 278 -11.01 -14.22 13.63
N LEU A 279 -10.81 -12.91 13.59
CA LEU A 279 -9.71 -12.22 14.26
C LEU A 279 -10.15 -11.72 15.65
N PRO A 280 -9.29 -11.82 16.68
CA PRO A 280 -9.64 -11.50 18.06
C PRO A 280 -9.54 -9.99 18.35
N TYR A 281 -10.36 -9.16 17.69
CA TYR A 281 -10.35 -7.70 17.85
C TYR A 281 -10.95 -7.22 19.19
N GLU A 282 -11.78 -8.03 19.85
CA GLU A 282 -12.46 -7.63 21.08
C GLU A 282 -11.49 -7.39 22.24
N ALA A 283 -10.48 -8.24 22.40
CA ALA A 283 -9.47 -8.09 23.45
C ALA A 283 -8.69 -6.77 23.36
N PRO A 284 -8.05 -6.41 22.22
CA PRO A 284 -7.35 -5.13 22.10
C PRO A 284 -8.30 -3.92 22.17
N LEU A 285 -9.55 -4.05 21.70
CA LEU A 285 -10.54 -2.97 21.85
C LEU A 285 -10.89 -2.72 23.32
N ASN A 286 -11.18 -3.77 24.08
CA ASN A 286 -11.50 -3.65 25.51
C ASN A 286 -10.30 -3.19 26.34
N ALA A 287 -9.07 -3.47 25.90
CA ALA A 287 -7.87 -2.97 26.55
C ALA A 287 -7.64 -1.46 26.29
N ALA A 288 -7.98 -0.98 25.08
CA ALA A 288 -7.69 0.38 24.66
C ALA A 288 -8.83 1.40 24.90
N PHE A 289 -10.07 0.93 25.06
CA PHE A 289 -11.27 1.76 25.13
C PHE A 289 -12.14 1.44 26.36
N LYS A 290 -12.86 2.45 26.86
CA LYS A 290 -13.73 2.31 28.05
C LYS A 290 -15.03 1.59 27.77
N ALA A 291 -15.54 1.72 26.55
CA ALA A 291 -16.77 1.09 26.11
C ALA A 291 -16.62 0.66 24.65
N VAL A 292 -17.06 -0.57 24.35
CA VAL A 292 -17.02 -1.17 23.02
C VAL A 292 -18.41 -1.76 22.73
N ALA A 293 -18.99 -1.39 21.59
CA ALA A 293 -20.29 -1.86 21.15
C ALA A 293 -20.19 -2.47 19.76
N LEU A 294 -20.66 -3.72 19.62
CA LEU A 294 -20.88 -4.34 18.31
C LEU A 294 -22.10 -3.70 17.67
N LYS A 295 -21.93 -3.04 16.52
CA LYS A 295 -22.99 -2.32 15.82
C LYS A 295 -23.60 -3.15 14.68
N ALA A 296 -22.80 -3.98 14.03
CA ALA A 296 -23.26 -4.91 13.01
C ALA A 296 -22.34 -6.12 12.89
N SER A 297 -22.87 -7.22 12.35
CA SER A 297 -22.11 -8.42 12.01
C SER A 297 -22.75 -9.08 10.78
N ALA A 298 -22.04 -9.11 9.65
CA ALA A 298 -22.52 -9.70 8.40
C ALA A 298 -21.35 -10.06 7.47
N GLY A 299 -21.53 -11.09 6.64
CA GLY A 299 -20.58 -11.41 5.56
C GLY A 299 -19.16 -11.76 6.02
N GLY A 300 -18.98 -12.25 7.25
CA GLY A 300 -17.66 -12.52 7.83
C GLY A 300 -16.97 -11.32 8.48
N TYR A 301 -17.67 -10.18 8.58
CA TYR A 301 -17.17 -8.95 9.19
C TYR A 301 -18.05 -8.52 10.37
N LYS A 302 -17.45 -7.78 11.29
CA LYS A 302 -18.07 -7.10 12.43
C LYS A 302 -17.74 -5.62 12.39
N VAL A 303 -18.69 -4.77 12.76
CA VAL A 303 -18.48 -3.32 12.92
C VAL A 303 -18.57 -2.97 14.40
N TYR A 304 -17.54 -2.30 14.91
CA TYR A 304 -17.49 -1.83 16.29
C TYR A 304 -17.50 -0.30 16.36
N GLU A 305 -18.20 0.21 17.37
CA GLU A 305 -18.00 1.55 17.92
C GLU A 305 -17.27 1.41 19.26
N ALA A 306 -16.17 2.12 19.46
CA ALA A 306 -15.42 2.12 20.71
C ALA A 306 -15.16 3.54 21.21
N ARG A 307 -15.26 3.80 22.52
CA ARG A 307 -15.18 5.15 23.12
C ARG A 307 -14.02 5.28 24.12
N ARG A 308 -13.22 6.34 23.97
CA ARG A 308 -12.04 6.65 24.81
C ARG A 308 -12.40 7.21 26.19
#